data_AF-A0A5B8L511-F1
#
_entry.id   AF-A0A5B8L511-F1
#
_cell.length_a   1.000
_cell.length_b   1.000
_cell.length_c   1.000
_cell.angle_alpha   90.00
_cell.angle_beta   90.00
_cell.angle_gamma   90.00
#
_symmetry.space_group_name_H-M   'P 1'
#
loop_
_entity.id
_entity.type
_entity.pdbx_description
1 polymer ?
#
loop_
_entity_poly.entity_id
_entity_poly.type
_entity_poly.pdbx_seq_one_letter_code
_entity_poly.pdbx_strand_id
1 'polypeptide(L)'
;MYASFGIWIAVVAAGVGGCLGLWVILYLTKRVPFAMLAGKPGKHLWSVIYMIPVPAILAVGGLAGWLLAFIWLTVAPSVGLKYYFGPKRLPWADVLTSNAMFAVIALVTYRLMLMIV
;
A
#
# COMPACT_ATOMS: atom_id res chain seq x y z
N MET A 1 -20.38 0.12 17.40
CA MET A 1 -20.77 -0.24 16.02
C MET A 1 -20.16 0.71 14.97
N TYR A 2 -19.94 1.99 15.28
CA TYR A 2 -19.28 2.96 14.37
C TYR A 2 -17.75 2.80 14.24
N ALA A 3 -17.06 2.33 15.28
CA ALA A 3 -15.60 2.12 15.25
C ALA A 3 -15.16 1.12 14.16
N SER A 4 -15.96 0.08 13.90
CA SER A 4 -15.68 -0.90 12.85
C SER A 4 -15.80 -0.30 11.45
N PHE A 5 -16.74 0.62 11.23
CA PHE A 5 -16.95 1.28 9.94
C PHE A 5 -15.82 2.28 9.62
N GLY A 6 -15.37 3.04 10.62
CA GLY A 6 -14.23 3.97 10.48
C GLY A 6 -12.93 3.26 10.09
N ILE A 7 -12.69 2.06 10.65
CA ILE A 7 -11.53 1.22 10.28
C ILE A 7 -11.56 0.84 8.80
N TRP A 8 -12.72 0.43 8.27
CA TRP A 8 -12.83 0.05 6.86
C TRP A 8 -12.66 1.23 5.91
N ILE A 9 -13.17 2.41 6.28
CA ILE A 9 -12.92 3.64 5.52
C ILE A 9 -11.42 3.96 5.50
N ALA A 10 -10.75 3.88 6.66
CA ALA A 10 -9.31 4.11 6.76
C ALA A 10 -8.51 3.10 5.92
N VAL A 11 -8.91 1.82 5.89
CA VAL A 11 -8.28 0.78 5.05
C VAL A 11 -8.40 1.12 3.56
N VAL A 12 -9.60 1.49 3.10
CA VAL A 12 -9.83 1.85 1.70
C VAL A 12 -9.05 3.11 1.33
N ALA A 13 -9.15 4.16 2.14
CA ALA A 13 -8.44 5.42 1.92
C ALA A 13 -6.91 5.22 1.92
N ALA A 14 -6.38 4.38 2.81
CA ALA A 14 -4.96 4.05 2.86
C ALA A 14 -4.49 3.24 1.66
N GLY A 15 -5.27 2.25 1.21
CA GLY A 15 -4.95 1.48 0.00
C GLY A 15 -4.90 2.36 -1.24
N VAL A 16 -5.91 3.21 -1.42
CA VAL A 16 -5.98 4.17 -2.55
C VAL A 16 -4.87 5.22 -2.43
N GLY A 17 -4.69 5.83 -1.26
CA GLY A 17 -3.68 6.85 -1.02
C GLY A 17 -2.25 6.33 -1.19
N GLY A 18 -1.95 5.13 -0.70
CA GLY A 18 -0.68 4.46 -0.93
C GLY A 18 -0.43 4.22 -2.42
N CYS A 19 -1.44 3.75 -3.16
CA CYS A 19 -1.34 3.50 -4.59
C CYS A 19 -1.06 4.79 -5.38
N LEU A 20 -1.77 5.88 -5.07
CA LEU A 20 -1.56 7.19 -5.68
C LEU A 20 -0.17 7.77 -5.33
N GLY A 21 0.24 7.66 -4.07
CA GLY A 21 1.56 8.09 -3.62
C GLY A 21 2.69 7.34 -4.32
N LEU A 22 2.53 6.03 -4.50
CA LEU A 22 3.45 5.20 -5.27
C LEU A 22 3.58 5.68 -6.72
N TRP A 23 2.48 6.10 -7.35
CA TRP A 23 2.53 6.61 -8.72
C TRP A 23 3.28 7.93 -8.83
N VAL A 24 3.03 8.86 -7.90
CA VAL A 24 3.75 10.13 -7.84
C VAL A 24 5.24 9.88 -7.69
N ILE A 25 5.63 8.96 -6.80
CA ILE A 25 7.03 8.60 -6.60
C ILE A 25 7.63 7.97 -7.86
N LEU A 26 6.96 7.02 -8.50
CA LEU A 26 7.45 6.37 -9.72
C LEU A 26 7.55 7.35 -10.91
N TYR A 27 6.63 8.31 -10.99
CA TYR A 27 6.69 9.38 -11.98
C TYR A 27 7.90 10.29 -11.72
N LEU A 28 8.10 10.74 -10.48
CA LEU A 28 9.19 11.66 -10.12
C LEU A 28 10.57 11.00 -10.21
N THR A 29 10.69 9.73 -9.81
CA THR A 29 12.00 9.05 -9.69
C THR A 29 12.39 8.26 -10.93
N LYS A 30 11.42 7.69 -11.65
CA LYS A 30 11.69 6.77 -12.77
C LYS A 30 11.00 7.22 -14.08
N ARG A 31 10.34 8.38 -14.09
CA ARG A 31 9.62 8.96 -15.24
C ARG A 31 8.63 7.98 -15.90
N VAL A 32 8.03 7.09 -15.10
CA VAL A 32 7.04 6.14 -15.62
C VAL A 32 5.77 6.89 -16.02
N PRO A 33 5.25 6.73 -17.26
CA PRO A 33 4.08 7.47 -17.72
C PRO A 33 2.85 7.16 -16.87
N PHE A 34 2.10 8.19 -16.47
CA PHE A 34 0.86 8.04 -15.71
C PHE A 34 -0.14 7.11 -16.41
N ALA A 35 -0.21 7.09 -17.73
CA ALA A 35 -1.11 6.20 -18.48
C ALA A 35 -0.84 4.70 -18.22
N MET A 36 0.41 4.28 -17.99
CA MET A 36 0.75 2.89 -17.63
C MET A 36 0.44 2.55 -16.17
N LEU A 37 0.37 3.56 -15.32
CA LEU A 37 0.06 3.45 -13.89
C LEU A 37 -1.46 3.46 -13.67
N ALA A 38 -2.16 4.40 -14.32
CA ALA A 38 -3.59 4.67 -14.21
C ALA A 38 -4.51 3.74 -14.99
N GLY A 39 -4.05 3.16 -16.10
CA GLY A 39 -4.89 2.36 -16.98
C GLY A 39 -5.36 1.01 -16.44
N LYS A 40 -5.11 0.65 -15.17
CA LYS A 40 -5.49 -0.66 -14.60
C LYS A 40 -6.20 -0.51 -13.25
N PRO A 41 -7.54 -0.33 -13.23
CA PRO A 41 -8.32 -0.24 -11.98
C PRO A 41 -8.11 -1.44 -11.05
N GLY A 42 -7.80 -2.62 -11.60
CA GLY A 42 -7.43 -3.80 -10.82
C GLY A 42 -6.27 -3.56 -9.85
N LYS A 43 -5.29 -2.69 -10.17
CA LYS A 43 -4.17 -2.39 -9.28
C LYS A 43 -4.60 -1.66 -8.00
N HIS A 44 -5.62 -0.80 -8.08
CA HIS A 44 -6.19 -0.13 -6.90
C HIS A 44 -6.92 -1.12 -6.00
N LEU A 45 -7.69 -2.03 -6.60
CA LEU A 45 -8.39 -3.08 -5.85
C LEU A 45 -7.39 -3.94 -5.06
N TRP A 46 -6.29 -4.36 -5.70
CA TRP A 46 -5.23 -5.13 -5.01
C TRP A 46 -4.57 -4.34 -3.88
N SER A 47 -4.32 -3.04 -4.05
CA SER A 47 -3.75 -2.21 -2.98
C SER A 47 -4.66 -2.11 -1.74
N VAL A 48 -5.99 -2.09 -1.94
CA VAL A 48 -6.95 -2.13 -0.85
C VAL A 48 -6.97 -3.51 -0.19
N ILE A 49 -6.92 -4.59 -0.98
CA ILE A 49 -6.88 -5.97 -0.47
C ILE A 49 -5.65 -6.18 0.43
N TYR A 50 -4.48 -5.70 0.03
CA TYR A 50 -3.27 -5.81 0.86
C TYR A 50 -3.35 -5.04 2.18
N MET A 51 -4.24 -4.07 2.28
CA MET A 51 -4.45 -3.25 3.48
C MET A 51 -5.42 -3.91 4.49
N ILE A 52 -6.25 -4.87 4.06
CA ILE A 52 -7.21 -5.58 4.92
C ILE A 52 -6.58 -6.21 6.17
N PRO A 53 -5.39 -6.85 6.12
CA PRO A 53 -4.77 -7.47 7.30
C PRO A 53 -4.14 -6.45 8.26
N VAL A 54 -3.91 -5.21 7.82
CA VAL A 54 -3.13 -4.21 8.57
C VAL A 54 -3.74 -3.83 9.92
N PRO A 55 -5.08 -3.66 10.08
CA PRO A 55 -5.68 -3.44 11.39
C PRO A 55 -5.36 -4.56 12.39
N ALA A 56 -5.40 -5.83 11.95
CA ALA A 56 -5.08 -6.97 12.79
C ALA A 56 -3.58 -7.03 13.13
N ILE A 57 -2.70 -6.70 12.18
CA ILE A 57 -1.25 -6.63 12.41
C ILE A 57 -0.91 -5.50 13.40
N LEU A 58 -1.56 -4.34 13.28
CA LEU A 58 -1.37 -3.22 14.19
C LEU A 58 -1.92 -3.49 15.60
N ALA A 59 -2.84 -4.44 15.76
CA ALA A 59 -3.35 -4.86 17.07
C ALA A 59 -2.27 -5.53 17.94
N VAL A 60 -1.15 -6.00 17.36
CA VAL A 60 0.04 -6.45 18.10
C VAL A 60 0.62 -5.31 18.95
N GLY A 61 0.38 -4.06 18.56
CA GLY A 61 0.76 -2.88 19.33
C GLY A 61 2.24 -2.52 19.24
N GLY A 62 2.55 -1.32 19.73
CA GLY A 62 3.91 -0.78 19.80
C GLY A 62 4.63 -0.69 18.44
N LEU A 63 5.96 -0.60 18.49
CA LEU A 63 6.80 -0.55 17.30
C LEU A 63 6.74 -1.86 16.48
N ALA A 64 6.52 -2.99 17.15
CA ALA A 64 6.48 -4.31 16.52
C ALA A 64 5.32 -4.43 15.50
N GLY A 65 4.11 -3.99 15.86
CA GLY A 65 2.96 -4.00 14.94
C GLY A 65 3.20 -3.12 13.70
N TRP A 66 3.84 -1.96 13.88
CA TRP A 66 4.19 -1.07 12.77
C TRP A 66 5.22 -1.68 11.82
N LEU A 67 6.28 -2.29 12.36
CA LEU A 67 7.29 -2.96 11.54
C LEU A 67 6.71 -4.16 10.80
N LEU A 68 5.86 -4.96 11.45
CA LEU A 68 5.19 -6.09 10.80
C LEU A 68 4.26 -5.62 9.68
N ALA A 69 3.48 -4.55 9.91
CA ALA A 69 2.59 -4.00 8.90
C ALA A 69 3.38 -3.42 7.71
N PHE A 70 4.51 -2.76 7.99
CA PHE A 70 5.42 -2.27 6.96
C PHE A 70 6.02 -3.40 6.13
N ILE A 71 6.53 -4.45 6.77
CA ILE A 71 7.09 -5.62 6.09
C ILE A 71 5.99 -6.30 5.24
N TRP A 72 4.79 -6.47 5.78
CA TRP A 72 3.64 -7.02 5.06
C TRP A 72 3.32 -6.21 3.80
N LEU A 73 3.11 -4.90 3.94
CA LEU A 73 2.78 -4.00 2.84
C LEU A 73 3.94 -3.77 1.88
N THR A 74 5.16 -4.19 2.22
CA THR A 74 6.30 -4.17 1.31
C THR A 74 6.38 -5.49 0.55
N VAL A 75 6.33 -6.62 1.25
CA VAL A 75 6.58 -7.95 0.68
C VAL A 75 5.37 -8.48 -0.08
N ALA A 76 4.16 -8.44 0.50
CA ALA A 76 2.96 -9.01 -0.10
C ALA A 76 2.63 -8.39 -1.48
N PRO A 77 2.58 -7.05 -1.65
CA PRO A 77 2.39 -6.45 -2.97
C PRO A 77 3.62 -6.61 -3.87
N SER A 78 4.84 -6.77 -3.34
CA SER A 78 6.02 -7.07 -4.17
C SER A 78 5.93 -8.45 -4.82
N VAL A 79 5.50 -9.45 -4.03
CA VAL A 79 5.21 -10.79 -4.53
C VAL A 79 4.05 -10.72 -5.53
N GLY A 80 2.95 -10.04 -5.20
CA GLY A 80 1.83 -9.81 -6.10
C GLY A 80 2.24 -9.21 -7.44
N LEU A 81 3.08 -8.17 -7.40
CA LEU A 81 3.60 -7.48 -8.58
C LEU A 81 4.52 -8.39 -9.40
N LYS A 82 5.41 -9.16 -8.76
CA LYS A 82 6.38 -10.00 -9.47
C LYS A 82 5.74 -11.22 -10.14
N TYR A 83 4.78 -11.85 -9.47
CA TYR A 83 4.21 -13.13 -9.92
C TYR A 83 2.92 -12.96 -10.74
N TYR A 84 2.08 -11.96 -10.43
CA TYR A 84 0.73 -11.87 -10.99
C TYR A 84 0.47 -10.62 -11.86
N PHE A 85 0.87 -9.42 -11.41
CA PHE A 85 0.31 -8.17 -11.99
C PHE A 85 1.29 -7.25 -12.72
N GLY A 86 2.59 -7.37 -12.47
CA GLY A 86 3.58 -6.39 -12.90
C GLY A 86 4.62 -6.90 -13.91
N PRO A 87 5.53 -6.00 -14.33
CA PRO A 87 6.58 -6.33 -15.28
C PRO A 87 7.57 -7.31 -14.65
N LYS A 88 7.56 -8.58 -15.09
CA LYS A 88 8.44 -9.64 -14.56
C LYS A 88 9.93 -9.30 -14.69
N ARG A 89 10.28 -8.40 -15.61
CA ARG A 89 11.66 -7.95 -15.91
C ARG A 89 12.23 -6.95 -14.89
N LEU A 90 11.42 -6.36 -14.00
CA LEU A 90 11.92 -5.42 -13.00
C LEU A 90 12.78 -6.12 -11.94
N PRO A 91 13.95 -5.57 -11.57
CA PRO A 91 14.74 -6.08 -10.46
C PRO A 91 13.94 -6.11 -9.16
N TRP A 92 14.14 -7.13 -8.32
CA TRP A 92 13.47 -7.22 -7.02
C TRP A 92 13.74 -6.00 -6.14
N ALA A 93 14.94 -5.42 -6.22
CA ALA A 93 15.30 -4.22 -5.49
C ALA A 93 14.40 -3.01 -5.85
N ASP A 94 14.14 -2.78 -7.14
CA ASP A 94 13.26 -1.68 -7.58
C ASP A 94 11.80 -1.93 -7.15
N VAL A 95 11.34 -3.19 -7.18
CA VAL A 95 9.98 -3.56 -6.74
C VAL A 95 9.81 -3.36 -5.24
N LEU A 96 10.76 -3.84 -4.43
CA LEU A 96 10.73 -3.74 -2.97
C LEU A 96 10.84 -2.29 -2.52
N THR A 97 11.74 -1.49 -3.11
CA THR A 97 11.90 -0.07 -2.77
C THR A 97 10.64 0.73 -3.11
N SER A 98 10.04 0.47 -4.26
CA SER A 98 8.78 1.12 -4.65
C SER A 98 7.65 0.75 -3.68
N ASN A 99 7.51 -0.53 -3.35
CA ASN A 99 6.46 -0.99 -2.43
C ASN A 99 6.73 -0.62 -0.95
N ALA A 100 8.00 -0.42 -0.56
CA ALA A 100 8.34 0.14 0.74
C ALA A 100 7.82 1.58 0.87
N MET A 101 7.96 2.39 -0.19
CA MET A 101 7.39 3.74 -0.21
C MET A 101 5.85 3.71 -0.17
N PHE A 102 5.23 2.78 -0.90
CA PHE A 102 3.79 2.51 -0.78
C PHE A 102 3.40 2.18 0.67
N ALA A 103 4.15 1.29 1.34
CA ALA A 103 3.87 0.88 2.71
C ALA A 103 3.94 2.06 3.68
N VAL A 104 4.94 2.94 3.56
CA VAL A 104 5.02 4.16 4.37
C VAL A 104 3.79 5.04 4.17
N ILE A 105 3.44 5.36 2.93
CA ILE A 105 2.33 6.26 2.62
C ILE A 105 1.00 5.64 3.09
N ALA A 106 0.78 4.36 2.83
CA ALA A 106 -0.42 3.65 3.25
C ALA A 106 -0.57 3.65 4.78
N LEU A 107 0.50 3.37 5.53
CA LEU A 107 0.46 3.37 7.00
C LEU A 107 0.24 4.77 7.58
N VAL A 108 0.87 5.80 7.02
CA VAL A 108 0.67 7.19 7.42
C VAL A 108 -0.77 7.62 7.15
N THR A 109 -1.29 7.39 5.94
CA THR A 109 -2.67 7.71 5.58
C THR A 109 -3.67 6.96 6.47
N TYR A 110 -3.42 5.67 6.75
CA TYR A 110 -4.26 4.89 7.65
C TYR A 110 -4.33 5.50 9.05
N ARG A 111 -3.17 5.88 9.60
CA ARG A 111 -3.09 6.49 10.93
C ARG A 111 -3.77 7.85 10.98
N LEU A 112 -3.59 8.68 9.95
CA LEU A 112 -4.25 9.98 9.85
C LEU A 112 -5.77 9.83 9.76
N MET A 113 -6.25 8.87 8.96
CA MET A 113 -7.68 8.60 8.84
C MET A 113 -8.27 8.14 10.17
N LEU A 114 -7.60 7.23 10.89
CA LEU A 114 -8.03 6.81 12.23
C LEU A 114 -8.04 7.92 13.29
N MET A 115 -7.39 9.07 13.05
CA MET A 115 -7.50 10.24 13.94
C MET A 115 -8.73 11.11 13.64
N ILE A 116 -9.31 10.95 12.45
CA ILE A 116 -10.41 11.77 11.94
C ILE A 116 -11.76 11.06 12.11
N VAL A 117 -11.83 9.74 11.89
CA VAL A 117 -13.02 8.89 12.04
C VAL A 117 -13.03 8.10 13.33
#